data_AF-L0IXJ2-F1
#
_entry.id   AF-L0IXJ2-F1
#
_cell.length_a   1.000
_cell.length_b   1.000
_cell.length_c   1.000
_cell.angle_alpha   90.00
_cell.angle_beta   90.00
_cell.angle_gamma   90.00
#
_symmetry.space_group_name_H-M   'P 1'
#
loop_
_entity.id
_entity.type
_entity.pdbx_description
1 polymer ?
#
loop_
_entity_poly.entity_id
_entity_poly.type
_entity_poly.pdbx_seq_one_letter_code
_entity_poly.pdbx_strand_id
1 'polypeptide(L)'
;MRTALVVLVASLAMLLAGCGSTIKPEGAAQSVVDLVSKQTGFKPNDVKCPSGVDAQVGKEFQCHFTGPEGKDYTAQMKVTKVEGENVEFYIKTAPSK
;
A
#
# COMPACT_ATOMS: atom_id res chain seq x y z
N MET A 1 -50.01 -22.86 23.27
CA MET A 1 -49.75 -21.55 22.60
C MET A 1 -48.32 -21.15 22.97
N ARG A 2 -47.26 -21.79 22.42
CA ARG A 2 -46.58 -21.53 21.14
C ARG A 2 -46.18 -20.06 20.91
N THR A 3 -45.16 -19.59 21.61
CA THR A 3 -44.25 -18.53 21.13
C THR A 3 -42.84 -18.74 21.72
N ALA A 4 -42.14 -19.74 21.17
CA ALA A 4 -40.68 -19.69 21.12
C ALA A 4 -40.31 -18.85 19.88
N LEU A 5 -39.41 -17.88 20.02
CA LEU A 5 -38.67 -17.19 18.96
C LEU A 5 -37.62 -16.31 19.68
N VAL A 6 -36.52 -16.92 20.11
CA VAL A 6 -35.22 -16.96 19.40
C VAL A 6 -34.57 -15.57 19.36
N VAL A 7 -33.58 -15.44 20.24
CA VAL A 7 -32.55 -14.40 20.29
C VAL A 7 -31.89 -14.25 18.93
N LEU A 8 -31.98 -13.06 18.32
CA LEU A 8 -31.09 -12.66 17.24
C LEU A 8 -30.44 -11.34 17.65
N VAL A 9 -29.27 -11.48 18.27
CA VAL A 9 -28.24 -10.45 18.36
C VAL A 9 -27.89 -10.08 16.92
N ALA A 10 -28.50 -9.03 16.39
CA ALA A 10 -28.03 -8.38 15.18
C ALA A 10 -26.77 -7.59 15.55
N SER A 11 -25.69 -8.30 15.83
CA SER A 11 -24.35 -7.79 15.66
C SER A 11 -24.28 -7.32 14.21
N LEU A 12 -24.30 -6.00 14.05
CA LEU A 12 -24.02 -5.31 12.80
C LEU A 12 -22.57 -5.65 12.43
N ALA A 13 -22.40 -6.85 11.87
CA ALA A 13 -21.17 -7.27 11.24
C ALA A 13 -20.92 -6.22 10.16
N MET A 14 -19.89 -5.41 10.39
CA MET A 14 -19.30 -4.57 9.36
C MET A 14 -19.01 -5.50 8.19
N LEU A 15 -19.87 -5.41 7.18
CA LEU A 15 -19.59 -5.89 5.84
C LEU A 15 -18.48 -5.01 5.30
N LEU A 16 -17.27 -5.20 5.81
CA LEU A 16 -16.06 -4.98 5.03
C LEU A 16 -16.06 -6.08 3.98
N ALA A 17 -16.94 -5.94 3.00
CA ALA A 17 -16.73 -6.50 1.68
C ALA A 17 -15.48 -5.81 1.13
N GLY A 18 -14.31 -6.22 1.63
CA GLY A 18 -13.05 -5.96 0.99
C GLY A 18 -13.04 -6.78 -0.28
N CYS A 19 -13.66 -6.27 -1.35
CA CYS A 19 -13.20 -6.60 -2.68
C CYS A 19 -11.71 -6.33 -2.65
N GLY A 20 -10.90 -7.38 -2.76
CA GLY A 20 -9.46 -7.29 -2.68
C GLY A 20 -8.94 -6.44 -3.83
N SER A 21 -8.88 -5.13 -3.62
CA SER A 21 -8.20 -4.22 -4.52
C SER A 21 -6.72 -4.52 -4.37
N THR A 22 -6.15 -5.24 -5.32
CA THR A 22 -4.70 -5.42 -5.37
C THR A 22 -4.07 -4.10 -5.83
N ILE A 23 -3.05 -3.64 -5.13
CA ILE A 23 -2.24 -2.48 -5.51
C ILE A 23 -1.47 -2.84 -6.77
N LYS A 24 -1.71 -2.05 -7.83
CA LYS A 24 -0.96 -2.16 -9.06
C LYS A 24 0.47 -1.65 -8.84
N PRO A 25 1.50 -2.43 -9.24
CA PRO A 25 2.90 -2.04 -9.04
C PRO A 25 3.23 -0.70 -9.70
N GLU A 26 2.58 -0.34 -10.80
CA GLU A 26 2.78 0.92 -11.52
C GLU A 26 2.37 2.13 -10.68
N GLY A 27 1.25 2.04 -9.94
CA GLY A 27 0.79 3.14 -9.07
C GLY A 27 1.68 3.33 -7.84
N ALA A 28 2.16 2.23 -7.27
CA ALA A 28 3.13 2.27 -6.16
C ALA A 28 4.49 2.84 -6.62
N ALA A 29 4.98 2.41 -7.79
CA ALA A 29 6.22 2.92 -8.38
C ALA A 29 6.13 4.43 -8.65
N GLN A 30 5.02 4.89 -9.24
CA GLN A 30 4.80 6.32 -9.48
C GLN A 30 4.79 7.13 -8.18
N SER A 31 4.17 6.61 -7.13
CA SER A 31 4.15 7.26 -5.81
C SER A 31 5.55 7.43 -5.22
N VAL A 32 6.42 6.41 -5.38
CA VAL A 32 7.83 6.49 -4.99
C VAL A 32 8.57 7.53 -5.84
N VAL A 33 8.40 7.52 -7.16
CA VAL A 33 9.02 8.50 -8.07
C VAL A 33 8.64 9.92 -7.66
N ASP A 34 7.36 10.18 -7.44
CA ASP A 34 6.86 11.51 -7.11
C ASP A 34 7.36 11.99 -5.74
N LEU A 35 7.37 11.11 -4.74
CA LEU A 35 7.87 11.45 -3.41
C LEU A 35 9.38 11.72 -3.42
N VAL A 36 10.18 10.85 -4.04
CA VAL A 36 11.64 11.03 -4.15
C VAL A 36 11.96 12.31 -4.93
N SER A 37 11.25 12.55 -6.04
CA SER A 37 11.42 13.78 -6.85
C SER A 37 11.10 15.04 -6.04
N LYS A 38 10.00 15.04 -5.28
CA LYS A 38 9.60 16.20 -4.46
C LYS A 38 10.57 16.45 -3.30
N GLN A 39 11.08 15.41 -2.66
CA GLN A 39 11.91 15.53 -1.45
C GLN A 39 13.38 15.84 -1.78
N THR A 40 13.89 15.29 -2.89
CA THR A 40 15.33 15.32 -3.19
C THR A 40 15.66 16.01 -4.52
N GLY A 41 14.66 16.28 -5.36
CA GLY A 41 14.86 16.75 -6.74
C GLY A 41 15.33 15.66 -7.71
N PHE A 42 15.61 14.44 -7.22
CA PHE A 42 16.03 13.31 -8.03
C PHE A 42 14.82 12.50 -8.50
N LYS A 43 14.74 12.22 -9.80
CA LYS A 43 13.68 11.40 -10.39
C LYS A 43 14.23 10.01 -10.74
N PRO A 44 13.99 8.98 -9.91
CA PRO A 44 14.33 7.62 -10.30
C PRO A 44 13.45 7.19 -11.48
N ASN A 45 14.04 6.48 -12.44
CA ASN A 45 13.39 5.98 -13.66
C ASN A 45 13.33 4.44 -13.71
N ASP A 46 13.92 3.77 -12.71
CA ASP A 46 14.09 2.32 -12.64
C ASP A 46 13.41 1.71 -11.40
N VAL A 47 12.42 2.41 -10.84
CA VAL A 47 11.68 1.94 -9.66
C VAL A 47 10.96 0.62 -9.95
N LYS A 48 11.32 -0.41 -9.20
CA LYS A 48 10.72 -1.74 -9.25
C LYS A 48 9.98 -2.01 -7.95
N CYS A 49 8.65 -2.10 -8.03
CA CYS A 49 7.80 -2.53 -6.92
C CYS A 49 7.26 -3.94 -7.19
N PRO A 50 7.03 -4.77 -6.15
CA PRO A 50 6.41 -6.08 -6.31
C PRO A 50 4.98 -5.93 -6.83
N SER A 51 4.63 -6.80 -7.77
CA SER A 51 3.24 -6.97 -8.21
C SER A 51 2.44 -7.72 -7.16
N GLY A 52 1.11 -7.49 -7.12
CA GLY A 52 0.24 -8.35 -6.32
C GLY A 52 0.16 -7.98 -4.84
N VAL A 53 0.50 -6.75 -4.45
CA VAL A 53 0.39 -6.31 -3.06
C VAL A 53 -1.08 -6.08 -2.73
N ASP A 54 -1.60 -6.72 -1.69
CA ASP A 54 -2.96 -6.46 -1.21
C ASP A 54 -3.11 -5.00 -0.77
N ALA A 55 -4.14 -4.27 -1.22
CA ALA A 55 -4.51 -2.98 -0.63
C ALA A 55 -5.20 -3.21 0.70
N GLN A 56 -4.40 -3.55 1.71
CA GLN A 56 -4.84 -3.70 3.08
C GLN A 56 -3.95 -2.85 3.98
N VAL A 57 -4.59 -2.07 4.85
CA VAL A 57 -3.89 -1.25 5.85
C VAL A 57 -2.97 -2.15 6.70
N GLY A 58 -1.74 -1.71 6.89
CA GLY A 58 -0.69 -2.44 7.60
C GLY A 58 0.16 -3.36 6.72
N LYS A 59 -0.18 -3.56 5.44
CA LYS A 59 0.68 -4.29 4.51
C LYS A 59 1.96 -3.52 4.23
N GLU A 60 3.07 -4.24 4.24
CA GLU A 60 4.40 -3.71 3.97
C GLU A 60 5.00 -4.41 2.76
N PHE A 61 5.69 -3.64 1.93
CA PHE A 61 6.40 -4.15 0.75
C PHE A 61 7.59 -3.26 0.45
N GLN A 62 8.51 -3.74 -0.37
CA GLN A 62 9.75 -3.04 -0.69
C GLN A 62 9.81 -2.76 -2.18
N CYS A 63 10.11 -1.52 -2.55
CA CYS A 63 10.47 -1.16 -3.91
C CYS A 63 11.97 -0.86 -3.98
N HIS A 64 12.60 -1.14 -5.11
CA HIS A 64 14.01 -0.87 -5.34
C HIS A 64 14.19 0.12 -6.47
N PHE A 65 15.19 0.99 -6.37
CA PHE A 65 15.52 1.96 -7.42
C PHE A 65 16.97 2.42 -7.30
N THR A 66 17.53 2.91 -8.40
CA THR A 66 18.86 3.51 -8.43
C THR A 66 18.74 4.99 -8.06
N GLY A 67 19.44 5.38 -7.01
CA GLY A 67 19.55 6.76 -6.54
C GLY A 67 20.70 7.53 -7.20
N PRO A 68 21.01 8.73 -6.68
CA PRO A 68 22.16 9.51 -7.12
C PRO A 68 23.47 8.72 -7.01
N GLU A 69 24.43 9.03 -7.89
CA GLU A 69 25.74 8.37 -7.95
C GLU A 69 25.69 6.87 -8.28
N GLY A 70 24.56 6.37 -8.80
CA GLY A 70 24.41 4.95 -9.16
C GLY A 70 24.27 4.02 -7.96
N LYS A 71 23.92 4.55 -6.78
CA LYS A 71 23.73 3.76 -5.56
C LYS A 71 22.34 3.13 -5.54
N ASP A 72 22.27 1.86 -5.16
CA ASP A 72 20.99 1.18 -4.98
C ASP A 72 20.28 1.66 -3.70
N TYR A 73 18.97 1.89 -3.79
CA TYR A 73 18.11 2.23 -2.67
C TYR A 73 16.93 1.29 -2.57
N THR A 74 16.47 1.09 -1.34
CA THR A 74 15.24 0.38 -1.01
C THR A 74 14.23 1.36 -0.40
N ALA A 75 13.07 1.48 -1.03
CA ALA A 75 11.88 2.15 -0.50
C ALA A 75 11.01 1.13 0.23
N GLN A 76 10.99 1.20 1.56
CA GLN A 76 10.02 0.50 2.38
C GLN A 76 8.69 1.23 2.31
N MET A 77 7.69 0.55 1.76
CA MET A 77 6.32 1.02 1.60
C MET A 77 5.44 0.36 2.65
N LYS A 78 4.60 1.14 3.32
CA LYS A 78 3.55 0.63 4.22
C LYS A 78 2.22 1.27 3.88
N VAL A 79 1.19 0.45 3.67
CA VAL A 79 -0.17 0.94 3.45
C VAL A 79 -0.74 1.48 4.77
N THR A 80 -1.02 2.77 4.83
CA THR A 80 -1.58 3.42 6.04
C THR A 80 -3.08 3.65 5.94
N LYS A 81 -3.62 3.75 4.73
CA LYS A 81 -5.05 4.01 4.48
C LYS A 81 -5.50 3.41 3.17
N VAL A 82 -6.73 2.90 3.13
CA VAL A 82 -7.40 2.42 1.92
C VAL A 82 -8.83 2.97 1.92
N GLU A 83 -9.14 3.85 0.98
CA GLU A 83 -10.45 4.49 0.78
C GLU A 83 -10.91 4.32 -0.67
N GLY A 84 -11.64 3.24 -0.93
CA GLY A 84 -12.05 2.88 -2.29
C GLY A 84 -10.84 2.60 -3.18
N GLU A 85 -10.59 3.48 -4.15
CA GLU A 85 -9.43 3.41 -5.04
C GLU A 85 -8.22 4.23 -4.53
N ASN A 86 -8.41 5.05 -3.50
CA ASN A 86 -7.34 5.85 -2.91
C ASN A 86 -6.59 5.03 -1.87
N VAL A 87 -5.28 4.86 -2.06
CA VAL A 87 -4.41 4.17 -1.12
C VAL A 87 -3.31 5.13 -0.68
N GLU A 88 -3.17 5.32 0.63
CA GLU A 88 -2.08 6.11 1.19
C GLU A 88 -0.94 5.20 1.64
N PHE A 89 0.28 5.64 1.34
CA PHE A 89 1.51 4.92 1.66
C PHE A 89 2.39 5.77 2.56
N TYR A 90 2.92 5.14 3.59
CA TYR A 90 4.08 5.63 4.30
C TYR A 90 5.35 5.08 3.63
N ILE A 91 6.25 5.97 3.24
CA ILE A 91 7.46 5.64 2.46
C ILE A 91 8.70 5.98 3.30
N LYS A 92 9.61 5.01 3.46
CA LYS A 92 10.96 5.21 4.00
C LYS A 92 11.99 4.72 2.99
N THR A 93 12.95 5.56 2.63
CA THR A 93 14.05 5.18 1.74
C THR A 93 15.35 5.03 2.52
N ALA A 94 16.14 4.03 2.15
CA ALA A 94 17.49 3.82 2.69
C ALA A 94 18.39 3.21 1.60
N PRO A 95 19.72 3.43 1.65
CA PRO A 95 20.66 2.70 0.79
C PRO A 95 20.47 1.19 0.94
N SER A 96 20.43 0.49 -0.18
CA SER A 96 20.51 -0.98 -0.21
C SER A 96 21.92 -1.38 0.27
N LYS A 97 21.99 -2.40 1.12
CA LYS A 97 23.27 -2.87 1.67
C LYS A 97 24.17 -3.52 0.63
#